data_AF-A0A6J8AV34-F1
#
_entry.id   AF-A0A6J8AV34-F1
#
_cell.length_a   1.000
_cell.length_b   1.000
_cell.length_c   1.000
_cell.angle_alpha   90.00
_cell.angle_beta   90.00
_cell.angle_gamma   90.00
#
_symmetry.space_group_name_H-M   'P 1'
#
loop_
_entity.id
_entity.type
_entity.pdbx_description
1 polymer ?
#
loop_
_entity_poly.entity_id
_entity_poly.type
_entity_poly.pdbx_seq_one_letter_code
_entity_poly.pdbx_strand_id
1 'polypeptide(L)'
;MHNKRRHIDKTAKHKSARGVRLSEENPIKIQKNISKQYGIFKNIRPIRSGNIIVHCMDGMQLKQLMKATQLGEWQVKCSKPQSLLSSQGCIYNVPQEYSEEDIKYALNEYWVTKATRLTYYDKQQAKRVPSRTIKLFFSIPQMPTSVCIGFLKYRVKHFVPKPIQCYNCQQFGHVATNCKRDKACVKCSLRHEGQCNTDTAVCVNCKGPHQANSKDCPKRVEKQKALKKSKELKISVGEATKIVKGEDTKTCVAEKELNMQHISKTKTHKKPILG
;
A
#
# COMPACT_ATOMS: atom_id res chain seq x y z
N MET A 1 32.91 5.11 3.98
CA MET A 1 32.21 5.64 2.80
C MET A 1 30.69 5.44 2.96
N HIS A 2 29.97 6.56 3.12
CA HIS A 2 28.53 6.80 2.98
C HIS A 2 27.51 5.73 3.41
N ASN A 3 27.18 5.82 4.71
CA ASN A 3 26.09 5.15 5.41
C ASN A 3 24.71 5.67 4.92
N LYS A 4 24.04 4.95 4.00
CA LYS A 4 22.72 5.31 3.44
C LYS A 4 21.58 4.97 4.42
N ARG A 5 21.57 5.61 5.59
CA ARG A 5 20.47 5.49 6.57
C ARG A 5 19.11 5.90 5.98
N ARG A 6 18.19 4.94 5.94
CA ARG A 6 16.72 5.04 6.16
C ARG A 6 15.94 6.07 5.32
N HIS A 7 15.31 5.59 4.25
CA HIS A 7 14.39 6.38 3.41
C HIS A 7 12.95 6.51 3.92
N ILE A 8 12.55 5.76 4.95
CA ILE A 8 11.14 5.61 5.30
C ILE A 8 10.73 6.49 6.49
N ASP A 9 11.60 6.71 7.47
CA ASP A 9 11.25 7.43 8.71
C ASP A 9 11.23 8.97 8.59
N LYS A 10 11.71 9.54 7.47
CA LYS A 10 11.82 10.99 7.23
C LYS A 10 10.80 11.52 6.21
N THR A 11 9.60 10.93 6.19
CA THR A 11 8.59 11.23 5.17
C THR A 11 7.33 11.85 5.78
N ALA A 12 6.91 13.00 5.26
CA ALA A 12 5.65 13.65 5.63
C ALA A 12 4.71 13.77 4.42
N LYS A 13 3.42 13.50 4.64
CA LYS A 13 2.34 13.73 3.69
C LYS A 13 1.63 15.03 4.04
N HIS A 14 1.43 15.88 3.04
CA HIS A 14 0.77 17.18 3.21
C HIS A 14 -0.54 17.17 2.44
N LYS A 15 -1.62 17.49 3.14
CA LYS A 15 -2.96 17.61 2.54
C LYS A 15 -3.42 19.05 2.63
N SER A 16 -3.82 19.65 1.51
CA SER A 16 -4.42 20.99 1.53
C SER A 16 -5.77 21.00 2.26
N ALA A 17 -6.02 22.04 3.05
CA ALA A 17 -7.25 22.20 3.82
C ALA A 17 -8.45 22.63 2.96
N ARG A 18 -8.23 23.38 1.86
CA ARG A 18 -9.29 24.03 1.06
C ARG A 18 -9.70 23.27 -0.22
N GLY A 19 -9.42 21.97 -0.31
CA GLY A 19 -9.66 21.20 -1.54
C GLY A 19 -8.70 21.49 -2.70
N VAL A 20 -7.82 22.49 -2.58
CA VAL A 20 -6.77 22.81 -3.56
C VAL A 20 -5.83 21.62 -3.74
N ARG A 21 -5.63 21.20 -4.99
CA ARG A 21 -4.72 20.11 -5.33
C ARG A 21 -3.32 20.69 -5.51
N LEU A 22 -2.47 20.53 -4.50
CA LEU A 22 -1.06 20.96 -4.53
C LEU A 22 -0.28 20.40 -5.74
N SER A 23 -0.74 19.30 -6.35
CA SER A 23 -0.13 18.78 -7.58
C SER A 23 -0.40 19.60 -8.85
N GLU A 24 -1.40 20.47 -8.83
CA GLU A 24 -1.81 21.32 -9.97
C GLU A 24 -1.21 22.73 -9.88
N GLU A 25 -0.64 23.06 -8.72
CA GLU A 25 0.09 24.31 -8.48
C GLU A 25 1.48 24.30 -9.12
N ASN A 26 2.06 25.48 -9.33
CA ASN A 26 3.38 25.61 -9.94
C ASN A 26 4.46 24.92 -9.06
N PRO A 27 5.15 23.87 -9.56
CA PRO A 27 6.08 23.09 -8.76
C PRO A 27 7.31 23.88 -8.30
N ILE A 28 7.76 24.87 -9.09
CA ILE A 28 8.86 25.76 -8.73
C ILE A 28 8.44 26.66 -7.56
N LYS A 29 7.20 27.18 -7.59
CA LYS A 29 6.65 28.00 -6.51
C LYS A 29 6.56 27.20 -5.21
N ILE A 30 6.07 25.96 -5.29
CA ILE A 30 6.02 25.04 -4.14
C ILE A 30 7.42 24.78 -3.58
N GLN A 31 8.36 24.36 -4.42
CA GLN A 31 9.72 24.05 -3.98
C GLN A 31 10.39 25.26 -3.34
N LYS A 32 10.31 26.44 -3.98
CA LYS A 32 10.91 27.68 -3.47
C LYS A 32 10.31 28.09 -2.12
N ASN A 33 8.98 28.05 -1.98
CA ASN A 33 8.31 28.43 -0.73
C ASN A 33 8.65 27.49 0.42
N ILE A 34 8.58 26.17 0.18
CA ILE A 34 8.89 25.18 1.22
C ILE A 34 10.39 25.29 1.58
N SER A 35 11.28 25.46 0.59
CA SER A 35 12.71 25.59 0.85
C SER A 35 13.11 26.87 1.55
N LYS A 36 12.41 27.99 1.30
CA LYS A 36 12.62 29.25 2.02
C LYS A 36 12.27 29.12 3.51
N GLN A 37 11.22 28.36 3.83
CA GLN A 37 10.69 28.27 5.20
C GLN A 37 11.36 27.15 6.03
N TYR A 38 11.76 26.05 5.39
CA TYR A 38 12.19 24.83 6.07
C TYR A 38 13.52 24.24 5.54
N GLY A 39 14.19 24.94 4.62
CA GLY A 39 15.47 24.52 4.05
C GLY A 39 15.36 23.50 2.91
N ILE A 40 16.49 22.92 2.52
CA ILE A 40 16.57 22.00 1.37
C ILE A 40 15.97 20.65 1.75
N PHE A 41 15.21 20.05 0.82
CA PHE A 41 14.61 18.72 0.97
C PHE A 41 15.28 17.72 0.04
N LYS A 42 15.23 16.44 0.42
CA LYS A 42 15.76 15.36 -0.42
C LYS A 42 14.92 15.17 -1.68
N ASN A 43 13.60 15.23 -1.53
CA ASN A 43 12.66 15.06 -2.64
C ASN A 43 11.27 15.56 -2.24
N ILE A 44 10.59 16.26 -3.14
CA ILE A 44 9.17 16.62 -3.01
C ILE A 44 8.46 16.04 -4.23
N ARG A 45 7.44 15.22 -3.99
CA ARG A 45 6.70 14.58 -5.09
C ARG A 45 5.19 14.63 -4.88
N PRO A 46 4.41 14.89 -5.93
CA PRO A 46 2.96 14.77 -5.85
C PRO A 46 2.56 13.29 -5.76
N ILE A 47 1.40 13.05 -5.15
CA ILE A 47 0.70 11.77 -5.14
C ILE A 47 -0.65 11.91 -5.84
N ARG A 48 -1.19 10.79 -6.30
CA ARG A 48 -2.42 10.74 -7.11
C ARG A 48 -3.63 11.46 -6.51
N SER A 49 -3.69 11.60 -5.18
CA SER A 49 -4.76 12.35 -4.51
C SER A 49 -4.64 13.87 -4.63
N GLY A 50 -3.68 14.39 -5.41
CA GLY A 50 -3.39 15.82 -5.51
C GLY A 50 -2.55 16.40 -4.37
N ASN A 51 -2.14 15.56 -3.42
CA ASN A 51 -1.33 15.94 -2.26
C ASN A 51 0.17 15.77 -2.57
N ILE A 52 1.05 16.23 -1.69
CA ILE A 52 2.50 16.04 -1.83
C ILE A 52 3.08 15.17 -0.71
N ILE A 53 4.13 14.43 -1.04
CA ILE A 53 5.02 13.75 -0.10
C ILE A 53 6.35 14.50 -0.10
N VAL A 54 6.80 14.87 1.09
CA VAL A 54 8.08 15.53 1.31
C VAL A 54 9.01 14.57 2.04
N HIS A 55 10.18 14.34 1.45
CA HIS A 55 11.27 13.58 2.04
C HIS A 55 12.27 14.55 2.65
N CYS A 56 12.35 14.56 3.98
CA CYS A 56 13.23 15.43 4.74
C CYS A 56 14.67 14.92 4.74
N MET A 57 15.63 15.84 4.87
CA MET A 57 17.05 15.53 5.03
C MET A 57 17.33 14.86 6.36
N ASP A 58 16.68 15.32 7.43
CA ASP A 58 16.84 14.82 8.79
C ASP A 58 15.52 14.74 9.57
N GLY A 59 15.60 14.25 10.81
CA GLY A 59 14.45 14.11 11.70
C GLY A 59 14.03 15.41 12.37
N MET A 60 14.90 16.41 12.46
CA MET A 60 14.60 17.72 13.04
C MET A 60 13.74 18.53 12.08
N GLN A 61 14.12 18.56 10.80
CA GLN A 61 13.33 19.12 9.71
C GLN A 61 11.96 18.43 9.63
N LEU A 62 11.89 17.10 9.79
CA LEU A 62 10.60 16.40 9.86
C LEU A 62 9.74 16.88 11.04
N LYS A 63 10.32 17.02 12.24
CA LYS A 63 9.57 17.48 13.43
C LYS A 63 9.03 18.90 13.24
N GLN A 64 9.81 19.79 12.64
CA GLN A 64 9.37 21.16 12.30
C GLN A 64 8.24 21.12 11.27
N LEU A 65 8.42 20.35 10.20
CA LEU A 65 7.45 20.24 9.11
C LEU A 65 6.13 19.60 9.58
N MET A 66 6.17 18.65 10.52
CA MET A 66 4.97 18.04 11.10
C MET A 66 4.11 19.02 11.90
N LYS A 67 4.68 20.12 12.38
CA LYS A 67 3.96 21.21 13.07
C LYS A 67 3.43 22.28 12.11
N ALA A 68 3.84 22.24 10.84
CA ALA A 68 3.43 23.22 9.85
C ALA A 68 1.91 23.11 9.59
N THR A 69 1.23 24.24 9.68
CA THR A 69 -0.16 24.41 9.26
C THR A 69 -0.27 25.11 7.91
N GLN A 70 0.84 25.65 7.41
CA GLN A 70 0.90 26.41 6.17
C GLN A 70 2.24 26.16 5.47
N LEU A 71 2.20 26.06 4.14
CA LEU A 71 3.37 26.03 3.27
C LEU A 71 3.24 27.20 2.29
N GLY A 72 4.01 28.28 2.49
CA GLY A 72 3.83 29.51 1.70
C GLY A 72 2.41 30.06 1.84
N GLU A 73 1.64 30.07 0.74
CA GLU A 73 0.24 30.54 0.74
C GLU A 73 -0.79 29.42 0.99
N TRP A 74 -0.37 28.14 1.00
CA TRP A 74 -1.28 27.00 1.10
C TRP A 74 -1.45 26.53 2.54
N GLN A 75 -2.68 26.52 3.03
CA GLN A 75 -3.04 25.89 4.31
C GLN A 75 -3.01 24.37 4.18
N VAL A 76 -2.20 23.70 5.02
CA VAL A 76 -1.97 22.26 4.95
C VAL A 76 -2.13 21.57 6.30
N LYS A 77 -2.52 20.30 6.25
CA LYS A 77 -2.43 19.35 7.36
C LYS A 77 -1.29 18.37 7.09
N CYS A 78 -0.29 18.40 7.97
CA CYS A 78 0.86 17.52 7.92
C CYS A 78 0.57 16.23 8.68
N SER A 79 0.86 15.09 8.07
CA SER A 79 0.78 13.79 8.74
C SER A 79 1.86 12.83 8.26
N LYS A 80 2.27 11.91 9.12
CA LYS A 80 3.04 10.75 8.64
C LYS A 80 2.14 9.92 7.72
N PRO A 81 2.65 9.37 6.61
CA PRO A 81 1.88 8.48 5.78
C PRO A 81 1.30 7.32 6.60
N GLN A 82 -0.02 7.13 6.56
CA GLN A 82 -0.71 6.10 7.36
C GLN A 82 -0.13 4.70 7.18
N SER A 83 0.37 4.38 5.98
CA SER A 83 1.04 3.11 5.67
C SER A 83 2.30 2.84 6.49
N LEU A 84 2.85 3.85 7.18
CA LEU A 84 4.00 3.72 8.08
C LEU A 84 3.62 3.52 9.54
N LEU A 85 2.36 3.84 9.89
CA LEU A 85 1.86 3.77 11.26
C LEU A 85 0.90 2.60 11.47
N SER A 86 0.24 2.15 10.41
CA SER A 86 -0.70 1.04 10.44
C SER A 86 -0.21 -0.13 9.57
N SER A 87 -0.65 -1.33 9.92
CA SER A 87 -0.45 -2.53 9.10
C SER A 87 -1.78 -3.21 8.81
N GLN A 88 -1.77 -4.10 7.81
CA GLN A 88 -2.95 -4.85 7.39
C GLN A 88 -2.59 -6.31 7.24
N GLY A 89 -3.36 -7.16 7.90
CA GLY A 89 -3.21 -8.61 7.86
C GLY A 89 -4.49 -9.30 7.44
N CYS A 90 -4.40 -10.61 7.25
CA CYS A 90 -5.53 -11.50 7.06
C CYS A 90 -5.39 -12.74 7.92
N ILE A 91 -6.54 -13.16 8.45
CA ILE A 91 -6.75 -14.47 9.05
C ILE A 91 -7.71 -15.26 8.16
N TYR A 92 -7.55 -16.58 8.14
CA TYR A 92 -8.27 -17.50 7.27
C TYR A 92 -9.04 -18.51 8.10
N ASN A 93 -10.01 -19.18 7.47
CA ASN A 93 -10.86 -20.19 8.08
C ASN A 93 -11.67 -19.68 9.28
N VAL A 94 -12.04 -18.40 9.27
CA VAL A 94 -12.97 -17.83 10.26
C VAL A 94 -14.41 -18.20 9.85
N PRO A 95 -15.19 -18.83 10.72
CA PRO A 95 -16.59 -19.16 10.46
C PRO A 95 -17.39 -17.93 9.98
N GLN A 96 -18.39 -18.14 9.12
CA GLN A 96 -19.12 -17.02 8.48
C GLN A 96 -20.12 -16.34 9.42
N GLU A 97 -20.59 -17.09 10.41
CA GLU A 97 -21.48 -16.67 11.49
C GLU A 97 -20.86 -15.63 12.42
N TYR A 98 -19.53 -15.53 12.48
CA TYR A 98 -18.86 -14.52 13.30
C TYR A 98 -18.99 -13.14 12.65
N SER A 99 -19.65 -12.21 13.34
CA SER A 99 -19.81 -10.83 12.87
C SER A 99 -18.47 -10.08 12.83
N GLU A 100 -18.37 -9.04 12.01
CA GLU A 100 -17.15 -8.23 11.95
C GLU A 100 -16.93 -7.46 13.25
N GLU A 101 -18.02 -7.10 13.93
CA GLU A 101 -18.08 -6.41 15.22
C GLU A 101 -17.51 -7.29 16.33
N ASP A 102 -17.95 -8.55 16.43
CA ASP A 102 -17.47 -9.50 17.45
C ASP A 102 -15.99 -9.81 17.23
N ILE A 103 -15.58 -10.01 15.97
CA ILE A 103 -14.17 -10.25 15.63
C ILE A 103 -13.32 -9.03 16.00
N LYS A 104 -13.81 -7.81 15.73
CA LYS A 104 -13.10 -6.58 16.12
C LYS A 104 -13.00 -6.47 17.64
N TYR A 105 -14.07 -6.76 18.38
CA TYR A 105 -14.09 -6.74 19.84
C TYR A 105 -13.08 -7.74 20.43
N ALA A 106 -13.15 -9.00 20.00
CA ALA A 106 -12.25 -10.07 20.46
C ALA A 106 -10.77 -9.77 20.17
N LEU A 107 -10.50 -9.03 19.09
CA LEU A 107 -9.13 -8.70 18.66
C LEU A 107 -8.66 -7.30 19.11
N ASN A 108 -9.40 -6.63 19.99
CA ASN A 108 -9.06 -5.28 20.47
C ASN A 108 -7.68 -5.25 21.16
N GLU A 109 -7.34 -6.30 21.91
CA GLU A 109 -6.02 -6.44 22.57
C GLU A 109 -4.84 -6.49 21.58
N TYR A 110 -5.10 -6.85 20.32
CA TYR A 110 -4.11 -6.85 19.24
C TYR A 110 -4.08 -5.54 18.45
N TRP A 111 -4.69 -4.46 18.96
CA TRP A 111 -4.77 -3.15 18.31
C TRP A 111 -5.48 -3.20 16.94
N VAL A 112 -6.48 -4.09 16.80
CA VAL A 112 -7.34 -4.13 15.62
C VAL A 112 -8.35 -2.99 15.67
N THR A 113 -8.27 -2.10 14.69
CA THR A 113 -9.18 -0.94 14.54
C THR A 113 -10.40 -1.25 13.69
N LYS A 114 -10.27 -2.19 12.77
CA LYS A 114 -11.32 -2.63 11.85
C LYS A 114 -11.07 -4.08 11.44
N ALA A 115 -12.14 -4.86 11.39
CA ALA A 115 -12.19 -6.15 10.71
C ALA A 115 -13.10 -6.02 9.49
N THR A 116 -12.79 -6.74 8.41
CA THR A 116 -13.63 -6.78 7.21
C THR A 116 -13.53 -8.14 6.54
N ARG A 117 -14.65 -8.83 6.40
CA ARG A 117 -14.80 -10.09 5.71
C ARG A 117 -14.67 -9.87 4.21
N LEU A 118 -13.75 -10.60 3.60
CA LEU A 118 -13.59 -10.57 2.16
C LEU A 118 -14.74 -11.36 1.50
N THR A 119 -15.22 -10.87 0.37
CA THR A 119 -16.24 -11.55 -0.43
C THR A 119 -15.63 -12.10 -1.72
N TYR A 120 -16.26 -13.12 -2.27
CA TYR A 120 -16.01 -13.58 -3.64
C TYR A 120 -17.31 -13.59 -4.43
N TYR A 121 -17.20 -13.65 -5.75
CA TYR A 121 -18.36 -13.76 -6.62
C TYR A 121 -18.60 -15.24 -6.92
N ASP A 122 -19.76 -15.74 -6.51
CA ASP A 122 -20.24 -17.07 -6.83
C ASP A 122 -20.90 -17.01 -8.22
N LYS A 123 -20.35 -17.78 -9.16
CA LYS A 123 -20.87 -17.85 -10.53
C LYS A 123 -22.18 -18.61 -10.64
N GLN A 124 -22.39 -19.61 -9.79
CA GLN A 124 -23.59 -20.45 -9.84
C GLN A 124 -24.80 -19.66 -9.34
N GLN A 125 -24.61 -18.90 -8.26
CA GLN A 125 -25.67 -18.10 -7.64
C GLN A 125 -25.69 -16.65 -8.14
N ALA A 126 -24.82 -16.31 -9.10
CA ALA A 126 -24.63 -14.96 -9.65
C ALA A 126 -24.50 -13.83 -8.61
N LYS A 127 -24.00 -14.12 -7.40
CA LYS A 127 -24.02 -13.19 -6.26
C LYS A 127 -22.68 -13.09 -5.52
N ARG A 128 -22.46 -11.98 -4.82
CA ARG A 128 -21.32 -11.82 -3.91
C ARG A 128 -21.63 -12.53 -2.60
N VAL A 129 -20.78 -13.48 -2.23
CA VAL A 129 -20.92 -14.23 -0.98
C VAL A 129 -19.74 -13.98 -0.05
N PRO A 130 -19.95 -14.00 1.27
CA PRO A 130 -18.86 -13.89 2.24
C PRO A 130 -17.89 -15.05 2.11
N SER A 131 -16.60 -14.80 2.36
CA SER A 131 -15.58 -15.85 2.49
C SER A 131 -15.26 -16.11 3.97
N ARG A 132 -14.49 -17.16 4.22
CA ARG A 132 -13.88 -17.43 5.54
C ARG A 132 -12.59 -16.63 5.78
N THR A 133 -12.35 -15.55 5.04
CA THR A 133 -11.15 -14.71 5.17
C THR A 133 -11.53 -13.34 5.72
N ILE A 134 -10.86 -12.95 6.80
CA ILE A 134 -11.03 -11.63 7.42
C ILE A 134 -9.78 -10.81 7.18
N LYS A 135 -9.96 -9.59 6.68
CA LYS A 135 -8.93 -8.57 6.64
C LYS A 135 -8.96 -7.76 7.93
N LEU A 136 -7.81 -7.67 8.58
CA LEU A 136 -7.61 -6.92 9.82
C LEU A 136 -6.81 -5.65 9.55
N PHE A 137 -7.22 -4.56 10.19
CA PHE A 137 -6.56 -3.27 10.14
C PHE A 137 -5.97 -2.95 11.51
N PHE A 138 -4.65 -2.96 11.62
CA PHE A 138 -3.93 -2.73 12.87
C PHE A 138 -3.50 -1.27 12.97
N SER A 139 -3.66 -0.65 14.14
CA SER A 139 -3.11 0.70 14.41
C SER A 139 -1.60 0.69 14.72
N ILE A 140 -0.96 -0.46 14.61
CA ILE A 140 0.48 -0.66 14.78
C ILE A 140 1.16 -0.98 13.44
N PRO A 141 2.43 -0.56 13.25
CA PRO A 141 3.14 -0.77 11.99
C PRO A 141 3.56 -2.21 11.76
N GLN A 142 3.81 -2.99 12.82
CA GLN A 142 4.09 -4.42 12.75
C GLN A 142 2.90 -5.18 13.31
N MET A 143 2.23 -5.97 12.47
CA MET A 143 1.14 -6.84 12.95
C MET A 143 1.73 -8.07 13.66
N PRO A 144 1.02 -8.65 14.64
CA PRO A 144 1.43 -9.89 15.28
C PRO A 144 1.44 -11.04 14.26
N THR A 145 2.20 -12.10 14.53
CA THR A 145 2.25 -13.32 13.70
C THR A 145 1.02 -14.20 13.86
N SER A 146 0.35 -14.10 15.01
CA SER A 146 -0.90 -14.79 15.32
C SER A 146 -1.76 -13.95 16.26
N VAL A 147 -3.06 -14.18 16.23
CA VAL A 147 -4.04 -13.62 17.15
C VAL A 147 -4.95 -14.72 17.67
N CYS A 148 -5.57 -14.51 18.82
CA CYS A 148 -6.56 -15.43 19.37
C CYS A 148 -7.96 -14.81 19.33
N ILE A 149 -8.96 -15.61 18.97
CA ILE A 149 -10.38 -15.28 19.15
C ILE A 149 -10.93 -16.37 20.06
N GLY A 150 -11.22 -16.02 21.32
CA GLY A 150 -11.46 -17.02 22.37
C GLY A 150 -10.25 -17.95 22.51
N PHE A 151 -10.50 -19.26 22.45
CA PHE A 151 -9.45 -20.30 22.52
C PHE A 151 -8.85 -20.66 21.14
N LEU A 152 -9.32 -20.06 20.05
CA LEU A 152 -8.86 -20.37 18.70
C LEU A 152 -7.71 -19.45 18.27
N LYS A 153 -6.59 -20.05 17.86
CA LYS A 153 -5.41 -19.34 17.37
C LYS A 153 -5.41 -19.22 15.85
N TYR A 154 -5.34 -18.00 15.34
CA TYR A 154 -5.28 -17.70 13.92
C TYR A 154 -3.91 -17.14 13.53
N ARG A 155 -3.30 -17.69 12.49
CA ARG A 155 -2.07 -17.13 11.90
C ARG A 155 -2.43 -15.89 11.06
N VAL A 156 -1.75 -14.78 11.34
CA VAL A 156 -1.89 -13.55 10.57
C VAL A 156 -0.90 -13.57 9.41
N LYS A 157 -1.40 -13.40 8.19
CA LYS A 157 -0.57 -13.19 6.99
C LYS A 157 -0.73 -11.76 6.49
N HIS A 158 0.24 -11.24 5.78
CA HIS A 158 0.11 -9.90 5.17
C HIS A 158 -1.07 -9.89 4.21
N PHE A 159 -1.90 -8.83 4.28
CA PHE A 159 -2.90 -8.62 3.24
C PHE A 159 -2.21 -8.14 1.97
N VAL A 160 -2.18 -9.00 0.94
CA VAL A 160 -1.64 -8.67 -0.38
C VAL A 160 -2.81 -8.43 -1.34
N PRO A 161 -3.04 -7.18 -1.79
CA PRO A 161 -4.09 -6.92 -2.77
C PRO A 161 -3.76 -7.56 -4.12
N LYS A 162 -4.79 -7.77 -4.94
CA LYS A 162 -4.61 -8.14 -6.35
C LYS A 162 -3.99 -6.96 -7.12
N PRO A 163 -3.15 -7.22 -8.15
CA PRO A 163 -2.68 -6.19 -9.06
C PRO A 163 -3.83 -5.36 -9.59
N ILE A 164 -3.74 -4.04 -9.43
CA ILE A 164 -4.71 -3.12 -9.99
C ILE A 164 -4.55 -3.17 -11.51
N GLN A 165 -5.65 -3.45 -12.21
CA GLN A 165 -5.73 -3.43 -13.67
C GLN A 165 -6.65 -2.28 -14.09
N CYS A 166 -6.18 -1.44 -14.99
CA CYS A 166 -6.95 -0.33 -15.51
C CYS A 166 -8.02 -0.86 -16.48
N TYR A 167 -9.31 -0.62 -16.21
CA TYR A 167 -10.38 -1.04 -17.12
C TYR A 167 -10.44 -0.23 -18.42
N ASN A 168 -9.73 0.91 -18.52
CA ASN A 168 -9.64 1.69 -19.75
C ASN A 168 -8.53 1.15 -20.68
N CYS A 169 -7.27 1.17 -20.23
CA CYS A 169 -6.13 0.76 -21.07
C CYS A 169 -5.62 -0.68 -20.82
N GLN A 170 -6.25 -1.45 -19.94
CA GLN A 170 -5.91 -2.84 -19.58
C GLN A 170 -4.53 -3.07 -18.95
N GLN A 171 -3.73 -2.02 -18.77
CA GLN A 171 -2.41 -2.12 -18.15
C GLN A 171 -2.49 -2.15 -16.61
N PHE A 172 -1.49 -2.76 -15.98
CA PHE A 172 -1.38 -2.80 -14.53
C PHE A 172 -0.89 -1.48 -13.89
N GLY A 173 -1.29 -1.23 -12.65
CA GLY A 173 -0.70 -0.22 -11.76
C GLY A 173 -1.49 1.08 -11.56
N HIS A 174 -2.65 1.23 -12.19
CA HIS A 174 -3.54 2.38 -11.99
C HIS A 174 -5.01 2.00 -12.29
N VAL A 175 -5.93 2.79 -11.77
CA VAL A 175 -7.38 2.66 -12.00
C VAL A 175 -7.81 3.48 -13.22
N ALA A 176 -8.97 3.14 -13.81
CA ALA A 176 -9.48 3.79 -15.03
C ALA A 176 -9.66 5.29 -14.89
N THR A 177 -10.13 5.77 -13.74
CA THR A 177 -10.34 7.20 -13.46
C THR A 177 -9.05 8.03 -13.50
N ASN A 178 -7.89 7.39 -13.36
CA ASN A 178 -6.57 8.04 -13.43
C ASN A 178 -5.82 7.69 -14.73
N CYS A 179 -6.50 7.11 -15.71
CA CYS A 179 -5.90 6.71 -16.97
C CYS A 179 -5.81 7.92 -17.90
N LYS A 180 -4.62 8.17 -18.46
CA LYS A 180 -4.38 9.18 -19.51
C LYS A 180 -4.14 8.57 -20.89
N ARG A 181 -4.37 7.26 -21.02
CA ARG A 181 -4.11 6.50 -22.25
C ARG A 181 -5.41 6.20 -22.95
N ASP A 182 -5.31 5.95 -24.24
CA ASP A 182 -6.41 5.47 -25.04
C ASP A 182 -6.99 4.15 -24.52
N LYS A 183 -8.27 3.96 -24.82
CA LYS A 183 -9.00 2.75 -24.53
C LYS A 183 -8.37 1.59 -25.31
N ALA A 184 -8.13 0.48 -24.61
CA ALA A 184 -7.61 -0.74 -25.19
C ALA A 184 -8.58 -1.89 -24.93
N CYS A 185 -8.79 -2.71 -25.95
CA CYS A 185 -9.57 -3.93 -25.83
C CYS A 185 -8.92 -4.94 -24.89
N VAL A 186 -9.72 -5.58 -24.04
CA VAL A 186 -9.26 -6.67 -23.18
C VAL A 186 -8.86 -7.92 -23.98
N LYS A 187 -9.47 -8.14 -25.15
CA LYS A 187 -9.20 -9.30 -26.02
C LYS A 187 -8.01 -9.06 -26.95
N CYS A 188 -8.03 -8.01 -27.78
CA CYS A 188 -7.01 -7.81 -28.83
C CYS A 188 -6.01 -6.66 -28.57
N SER A 189 -6.08 -5.96 -27.44
CA SER A 189 -5.25 -4.79 -27.10
C SER A 189 -5.38 -3.55 -28.01
N LEU A 190 -6.12 -3.61 -29.11
CA LEU A 190 -6.35 -2.49 -30.01
C LEU A 190 -7.48 -1.57 -29.53
N ARG A 191 -7.52 -0.36 -30.08
CA ARG A 191 -8.64 0.58 -29.90
C ARG A 191 -9.74 0.21 -30.91
N HIS A 192 -10.95 0.01 -30.42
CA HIS A 192 -12.14 -0.12 -31.25
C HIS A 192 -13.39 0.32 -30.48
N GLU A 193 -14.43 0.64 -31.22
CA GLU A 193 -15.77 0.92 -30.73
C GLU A 193 -16.62 -0.34 -30.88
N GLY A 194 -17.54 -0.62 -29.95
CA GLY A 194 -18.36 -1.84 -29.98
C GLY A 194 -17.64 -3.15 -29.62
N GLN A 195 -18.21 -4.28 -30.07
CA GLN A 195 -17.70 -5.62 -29.79
C GLN A 195 -16.40 -5.92 -30.55
N CYS A 196 -15.55 -6.75 -29.94
CA CYS A 196 -14.27 -7.15 -30.52
C CYS A 196 -14.45 -8.38 -31.42
N ASN A 197 -14.32 -8.20 -32.74
CA ASN A 197 -14.50 -9.27 -33.72
C ASN A 197 -13.21 -10.07 -34.02
N THR A 198 -12.09 -9.75 -33.36
CA THR A 198 -10.84 -10.50 -33.53
C THR A 198 -10.93 -11.87 -32.84
N ASP A 199 -10.60 -12.95 -33.54
CA ASP A 199 -10.56 -14.30 -32.95
C ASP A 199 -9.34 -14.50 -32.05
N THR A 200 -8.22 -13.88 -32.40
CA THR A 200 -6.98 -13.95 -31.63
C THR A 200 -6.99 -12.99 -30.45
N ALA A 201 -6.67 -13.52 -29.26
CA ALA A 201 -6.47 -12.72 -28.08
C ALA A 201 -5.00 -12.34 -27.94
N VAL A 202 -4.71 -11.06 -27.71
CA VAL A 202 -3.36 -10.54 -27.48
C VAL A 202 -3.37 -9.69 -26.22
N CYS A 203 -2.49 -10.02 -25.29
CA CYS A 203 -2.41 -9.34 -24.00
C CYS A 203 -1.62 -8.03 -24.09
N VAL A 204 -2.18 -6.92 -23.63
CA VAL A 204 -1.50 -5.61 -23.68
C VAL A 204 -0.22 -5.58 -22.83
N ASN A 205 -0.17 -6.40 -21.77
CA ASN A 205 0.90 -6.36 -20.77
C ASN A 205 2.11 -7.23 -21.16
N CYS A 206 1.88 -8.42 -21.72
CA CYS A 206 2.95 -9.36 -22.05
C CYS A 206 3.01 -9.79 -23.53
N LYS A 207 2.08 -9.29 -24.36
CA LYS A 207 1.97 -9.62 -25.79
C LYS A 207 1.74 -11.10 -26.11
N GLY A 208 1.32 -11.89 -25.12
CA GLY A 208 1.03 -13.32 -25.28
C GLY A 208 -0.40 -13.59 -25.78
N PRO A 209 -0.69 -14.84 -26.20
CA PRO A 209 -1.95 -15.25 -26.83
C PRO A 209 -3.07 -15.47 -25.80
N HIS A 210 -3.43 -14.43 -25.05
CA HIS A 210 -4.51 -14.46 -24.06
C HIS A 210 -5.08 -13.06 -23.81
N GLN A 211 -6.29 -13.00 -23.24
CA GLN A 211 -6.91 -11.73 -22.84
C GLN A 211 -6.14 -11.05 -21.71
N ALA A 212 -6.12 -9.71 -21.69
CA ALA A 212 -5.35 -8.93 -20.73
C ALA A 212 -5.74 -9.15 -19.25
N ASN A 213 -6.94 -9.67 -18.97
CA ASN A 213 -7.43 -10.01 -17.63
C ASN A 213 -7.10 -11.45 -17.18
N SER A 214 -6.41 -12.24 -18.03
CA SER A 214 -6.02 -13.62 -17.71
C SER A 214 -5.22 -13.69 -16.41
N LYS A 215 -5.53 -14.72 -15.60
CA LYS A 215 -4.83 -14.99 -14.33
C LYS A 215 -3.41 -15.49 -14.57
N ASP A 216 -3.19 -16.15 -15.70
CA ASP A 216 -1.94 -16.84 -16.05
C ASP A 216 -0.96 -15.93 -16.78
N CYS A 217 -1.33 -14.66 -17.00
CA CYS A 217 -0.44 -13.67 -17.58
C CYS A 217 0.86 -13.55 -16.74
N PRO A 218 2.05 -13.74 -17.33
CA PRO A 218 3.31 -13.72 -16.58
C PRO A 218 3.57 -12.37 -15.91
N LYS A 219 3.15 -11.27 -16.55
CA LYS A 219 3.24 -9.92 -15.97
C LYS A 219 2.31 -9.73 -14.78
N ARG A 220 1.16 -10.40 -14.75
CA ARG A 220 0.27 -10.39 -13.57
C ARG A 220 0.92 -11.11 -12.39
N VAL A 221 1.50 -12.28 -12.64
CA VAL A 221 2.23 -13.06 -11.63
C VAL A 221 3.42 -12.26 -11.09
N GLU A 222 4.21 -11.63 -11.96
CA GLU A 222 5.33 -10.74 -11.58
C GLU A 222 4.85 -9.62 -10.65
N LYS A 223 3.76 -8.92 -11.01
CA LYS A 223 3.17 -7.85 -10.18
C LYS A 223 2.64 -8.38 -8.85
N GLN A 224 2.04 -9.56 -8.82
CA GLN A 224 1.56 -10.18 -7.59
C GLN A 224 2.71 -10.51 -6.63
N LYS A 225 3.82 -11.06 -7.16
CA LYS A 225 5.05 -11.31 -6.39
C LYS A 225 5.65 -10.00 -5.84
N ALA A 226 5.71 -8.95 -6.65
CA ALA A 226 6.22 -7.65 -6.22
C ALA A 226 5.35 -7.02 -5.12
N LEU A 227 4.01 -7.13 -5.22
CA LEU A 227 3.11 -6.68 -4.17
C LEU A 227 3.32 -7.46 -2.86
N LYS A 228 3.50 -8.78 -2.94
CA LYS A 228 3.78 -9.62 -1.76
C LYS A 228 5.09 -9.18 -1.08
N LYS A 229 6.19 -9.10 -1.84
CA LYS A 229 7.50 -8.69 -1.32
C LYS A 229 7.49 -7.27 -0.76
N SER A 230 6.75 -6.35 -1.40
CA SER A 230 6.56 -4.98 -0.91
C SER A 230 5.92 -4.95 0.49
N LYS A 231 4.93 -5.82 0.75
CA LYS A 231 4.30 -5.92 2.08
C LYS A 231 5.23 -6.55 3.11
N GLU A 232 5.90 -7.64 2.76
CA GLU A 232 6.80 -8.37 3.67
C GLU A 232 8.02 -7.53 4.08
N LEU A 233 8.68 -6.87 3.12
CA LEU A 233 9.89 -6.07 3.38
C LEU A 233 9.60 -4.61 3.75
N LYS A 234 8.33 -4.17 3.66
CA LYS A 234 7.90 -2.77 3.81
C LYS A 234 8.73 -1.83 2.95
N ILE A 235 8.77 -2.12 1.66
CA ILE A 235 9.43 -1.32 0.63
C ILE A 235 8.41 -0.90 -0.42
N SER A 236 8.76 0.07 -1.27
CA SER A 236 7.89 0.49 -2.36
C SER A 236 7.66 -0.67 -3.34
N VAL A 237 6.51 -0.66 -4.03
CA VAL A 237 6.22 -1.66 -5.08
C VAL A 237 7.26 -1.59 -6.20
N GLY A 238 7.82 -0.41 -6.47
CA GLY A 238 8.90 -0.22 -7.45
C GLY A 238 10.17 -0.96 -7.05
N GLU A 239 10.65 -0.76 -5.82
CA GLU A 239 11.81 -1.49 -5.27
C GLU A 239 11.56 -3.00 -5.24
N ALA A 240 10.37 -3.42 -4.79
CA ALA A 240 10.01 -4.83 -4.80
C ALA A 240 9.95 -5.44 -6.21
N THR A 241 9.59 -4.65 -7.23
CA THR A 241 9.60 -5.08 -8.64
C THR A 241 11.03 -5.35 -9.11
N LYS A 242 12.01 -4.50 -8.75
CA LYS A 242 13.43 -4.71 -9.08
C LYS A 242 13.96 -6.02 -8.48
N ILE A 243 13.65 -6.25 -7.20
CA ILE A 243 14.01 -7.50 -6.50
C ILE A 243 13.41 -8.73 -7.19
N VAL A 244 12.14 -8.68 -7.60
CA VAL A 244 11.48 -9.80 -8.29
C VAL A 244 12.08 -10.08 -9.66
N LYS A 245 12.65 -9.06 -10.32
CA LYS A 245 13.33 -9.19 -11.61
C LYS A 245 14.81 -9.62 -11.50
N GLY A 246 15.35 -9.76 -10.29
CA GLY A 246 16.76 -10.05 -10.08
C GLY A 246 17.69 -8.84 -10.34
N GLU A 247 17.14 -7.63 -10.44
CA GLU A 247 17.93 -6.41 -10.54
C GLU A 247 18.47 -6.07 -9.14
N ASP A 248 19.75 -6.37 -8.89
CA ASP A 248 20.44 -6.24 -7.61
C ASP A 248 20.19 -4.89 -6.93
N THR A 249 19.53 -4.91 -5.77
CA THR A 249 19.50 -3.78 -4.84
C THR A 249 20.27 -4.13 -3.58
N LYS A 250 21.62 -4.09 -3.65
CA LYS A 250 22.56 -4.29 -2.53
C LYS A 250 22.42 -3.30 -1.35
N THR A 251 21.28 -2.62 -1.17
CA THR A 251 21.15 -1.53 -0.17
C THR A 251 19.92 -1.55 0.72
N CYS A 252 18.95 -2.46 0.55
CA CYS A 252 17.66 -2.34 1.27
C CYS A 252 17.37 -3.41 2.33
N VAL A 253 18.04 -4.57 2.28
CA VAL A 253 17.68 -5.73 3.13
C VAL A 253 18.50 -5.78 4.42
N ALA A 254 19.79 -5.43 4.39
CA ALA A 254 20.72 -5.63 5.50
C ALA A 254 20.49 -4.72 6.74
N GLU A 255 19.92 -3.52 6.60
CA GLU A 255 19.79 -2.58 7.73
C GLU A 255 18.56 -2.82 8.64
N LYS A 256 17.59 -3.65 8.23
CA LYS A 256 16.35 -3.84 9.01
C LYS A 256 16.38 -5.05 9.95
N GLU A 257 17.21 -6.07 9.67
CA GLU A 257 17.39 -7.21 10.58
C GLU A 257 18.04 -6.79 11.90
N LEU A 258 18.99 -5.84 11.85
CA LEU A 258 19.60 -5.23 13.05
C LEU A 258 18.60 -4.45 13.93
N ASN A 259 17.54 -3.88 13.33
CA ASN A 259 16.52 -3.14 14.07
C ASN A 259 15.45 -4.06 14.70
N MET A 260 15.37 -5.34 14.26
CA MET A 260 14.50 -6.35 14.88
C MET A 260 15.01 -6.82 16.25
N GLN A 261 16.33 -6.82 16.46
CA GLN A 261 16.93 -7.28 17.73
C GLN A 261 16.86 -6.24 18.86
N HIS A 262 16.66 -4.96 18.55
CA HIS A 262 16.55 -3.91 19.56
C HIS A 262 15.12 -3.66 20.08
N ILE A 263 14.09 -3.94 19.28
CA ILE A 263 12.68 -3.72 19.68
C ILE A 263 12.14 -4.93 20.47
N SER A 264 12.65 -6.14 20.23
CA SER A 264 12.29 -7.33 21.02
C SER A 264 12.82 -7.28 22.46
N LYS A 265 13.87 -6.50 22.74
CA LYS A 265 14.47 -6.36 24.08
C LYS A 265 13.72 -5.40 25.01
N THR A 266 12.76 -4.59 24.52
CA THR A 266 12.06 -3.59 25.35
C THR A 266 10.60 -3.93 25.65
N LYS A 267 10.12 -5.12 25.26
CA LYS A 267 8.78 -5.61 25.65
C LYS A 267 8.84 -7.08 26.08
N THR A 268 9.50 -7.33 27.21
CA THR A 268 9.25 -8.55 27.97
C THR A 268 7.84 -8.47 28.55
N HIS A 269 6.95 -9.32 28.04
CA HIS A 269 5.62 -9.56 28.59
C HIS A 269 5.73 -9.97 30.07
N LYS A 270 5.33 -9.10 31.01
CA LYS A 270 4.89 -9.56 32.32
C LYS A 270 3.40 -9.92 32.18
N LYS A 271 3.10 -11.22 32.22
CA LYS A 271 1.73 -11.70 32.48
C LYS A 271 1.32 -11.20 33.87
N PRO A 272 0.11 -10.64 34.07
CA PRO A 272 -0.44 -10.51 35.41
C PRO A 272 -0.70 -11.91 35.94
N ILE A 273 -0.14 -12.22 37.11
CA ILE A 273 -0.53 -13.36 37.92
C ILE A 273 -1.87 -12.96 38.54
N LEU A 274 -2.93 -13.72 38.24
CA LEU A 274 -4.21 -13.61 38.93
C LEU A 274 -4.00 -14.19 40.34
N GLY A 275 -4.10 -13.32 41.34
CA GLY A 275 -4.34 -13.67 42.74
C GLY A 275 -5.70 -13.14 43.14
#